data_AF-A0A847K513-F1
#
_entry.id   AF-A0A847K513-F1
#
_cell.length_a   1.000
_cell.length_b   1.000
_cell.length_c   1.000
_cell.angle_alpha   90.00
_cell.angle_beta   90.00
_cell.angle_gamma   90.00
#
_symmetry.space_group_name_H-M   'P 1'
#
loop_
_entity.id
_entity.type
_entity.pdbx_description
1 polymer ?
#
loop_
_entity_poly.entity_id
_entity_poly.type
_entity_poly.pdbx_seq_one_letter_code
_entity_poly.pdbx_strand_id
1 'polypeptide(L)'
;MYCKHCGTVIAEGARFCTGCGAPVESSRHSAPAPPPDRPAQHQGPPMPRTAPPAPHSQPLRRHQNAPYPPPRVVRGRVGYSPRINDPIFAKYRSRNLVWAVIFTVFMFFAAVIGFYIYGENSSDITTDEAISQGIILGLIFVAFGVGSIINRLRKRNWDGVVVNKTKKVHRDDDDDDNNATITVYIGRKTTMRYTIHFRDDRGKKRRYVFENDPVRFNYFQVGDRVRYHAKMETYEKYDKSRDTIIFCNLCRKQNDIAADTCYYCKGPLLK
;
A
#
# COMPACT_ATOMS: atom_id res chain seq x y z
N MET A 1 7.08 43.18 -23.47
CA MET A 1 5.78 43.43 -22.77
C MET A 1 5.90 43.01 -21.31
N TYR A 2 5.04 43.48 -20.39
CA TYR A 2 5.08 43.08 -18.97
C TYR A 2 4.00 42.05 -18.62
N CYS A 3 4.30 41.11 -17.72
CA CYS A 3 3.35 40.10 -17.26
C CYS A 3 2.24 40.73 -16.40
N LYS A 4 0.97 40.51 -16.76
CA LYS A 4 -0.18 41.01 -15.99
C LYS A 4 -0.35 40.34 -14.61
N HIS A 5 0.27 39.18 -14.39
CA HIS A 5 0.19 38.46 -13.11
C HIS A 5 1.27 38.85 -12.10
N CYS A 6 2.50 39.15 -12.55
CA CYS A 6 3.63 39.36 -11.63
C CYS A 6 4.53 40.55 -11.99
N GLY A 7 4.25 41.28 -13.08
CA GLY A 7 5.00 42.48 -13.47
C GLY A 7 6.38 42.23 -14.10
N THR A 8 6.84 40.99 -14.24
CA THR A 8 8.13 40.67 -14.88
C THR A 8 8.11 40.98 -16.39
N VAL A 9 9.23 41.47 -16.92
CA VAL A 9 9.41 41.70 -18.37
C VAL A 9 9.36 40.36 -19.11
N ILE A 10 8.51 40.28 -20.13
CA ILE A 10 8.34 39.12 -21.02
C ILE A 10 9.05 39.41 -22.35
N ALA A 11 9.95 38.50 -22.74
CA ALA A 11 10.63 38.49 -24.03
C ALA A 11 9.65 38.25 -25.20
N GLU A 12 9.90 38.86 -26.35
CA GLU A 12 9.01 38.71 -27.52
C GLU A 12 8.91 37.25 -27.96
N GLY A 13 7.67 36.78 -28.23
CA GLY A 13 7.38 35.40 -28.61
C GLY A 13 7.32 34.39 -27.46
N ALA A 14 7.53 34.81 -26.21
CA ALA A 14 7.42 33.90 -25.06
C ALA A 14 5.96 33.46 -24.82
N ARG A 15 5.74 32.13 -24.81
CA ARG A 15 4.42 31.52 -24.57
C ARG A 15 4.01 31.55 -23.10
N PHE A 16 4.97 31.70 -22.18
CA PHE A 16 4.78 31.73 -20.73
C PHE A 16 5.74 32.74 -20.10
N CYS A 17 5.33 33.35 -18.99
CA CYS A 17 6.16 34.25 -18.20
C CYS A 17 7.26 33.47 -17.46
N THR A 18 8.52 33.86 -17.64
CA THR A 18 9.68 33.22 -16.97
C THR A 18 9.75 33.49 -15.47
N GLY A 19 9.06 34.53 -14.98
CA GLY A 19 9.04 34.88 -13.55
C GLY A 19 8.02 34.08 -12.72
N CYS A 20 6.82 33.83 -13.26
CA CYS A 20 5.73 33.17 -12.51
C CYS A 20 5.09 31.97 -13.22
N GLY A 21 5.46 31.69 -14.47
CA GLY A 21 4.92 30.57 -15.26
C GLY A 21 3.55 30.83 -15.90
N ALA A 22 2.94 32.01 -15.73
CA ALA A 22 1.63 32.31 -16.32
C ALA A 22 1.68 32.34 -17.86
N PRO A 23 0.68 31.78 -18.57
CA PRO A 23 0.63 31.79 -20.03
C PRO A 23 0.42 33.21 -20.58
N VAL A 24 1.00 33.49 -21.75
CA VAL A 24 0.91 34.78 -22.43
C VAL A 24 0.04 34.62 -23.67
N GLU A 25 -1.16 35.21 -23.65
CA GLU A 25 -2.07 35.20 -24.80
C GLU A 25 -1.53 36.12 -25.90
N SER A 26 -1.09 35.53 -27.02
CA SER A 26 -0.67 36.28 -28.21
C SER A 26 -1.85 36.49 -29.15
N SER A 27 -2.42 37.70 -29.16
CA SER A 27 -3.46 38.09 -30.12
C SER A 27 -2.83 38.65 -31.41
N ARG A 28 -2.66 37.83 -32.45
CA ARG A 28 -2.57 38.26 -33.87
C ARG A 28 -3.10 37.16 -34.80
N HIS A 29 -4.29 37.35 -35.38
CA HIS A 29 -4.55 37.49 -36.83
C HIS A 29 -6.06 37.45 -37.12
N SER A 30 -6.57 38.55 -37.68
CA SER A 30 -7.89 38.68 -38.33
C SER A 30 -7.70 38.52 -39.85
N ALA A 31 -8.51 37.68 -40.51
CA ALA A 31 -9.48 37.99 -41.58
C ALA A 31 -9.08 37.31 -42.93
N PRO A 32 -9.96 37.11 -43.95
CA PRO A 32 -11.36 37.59 -44.13
C PRO A 32 -12.41 36.53 -44.59
N ALA A 33 -13.64 37.00 -44.82
CA ALA A 33 -14.91 36.32 -45.13
C ALA A 33 -15.06 35.81 -46.62
N PRO A 34 -16.11 35.02 -46.97
CA PRO A 34 -16.19 34.20 -48.20
C PRO A 34 -17.05 34.81 -49.34
N PRO A 35 -16.98 34.28 -50.59
CA PRO A 35 -17.95 34.57 -51.67
C PRO A 35 -18.97 33.42 -51.94
N PRO A 36 -20.06 33.66 -52.71
CA PRO A 36 -21.34 32.93 -52.60
C PRO A 36 -21.73 31.96 -53.75
N ASP A 37 -22.78 31.15 -53.46
CA ASP A 37 -23.79 30.42 -54.28
C ASP A 37 -23.34 29.25 -55.23
N ARG A 38 -23.58 27.96 -54.88
CA ARG A 38 -24.77 27.05 -55.10
C ARG A 38 -24.67 26.19 -56.40
N PRO A 39 -25.38 25.04 -56.56
CA PRO A 39 -26.39 24.38 -55.71
C PRO A 39 -26.18 22.86 -55.46
N ALA A 40 -27.17 22.30 -54.76
CA ALA A 40 -27.30 20.97 -54.17
C ALA A 40 -27.23 19.75 -55.11
N GLN A 41 -26.89 18.59 -54.54
CA GLN A 41 -27.73 17.37 -54.48
C GLN A 41 -26.91 16.14 -54.00
N HIS A 42 -27.34 15.48 -52.92
CA HIS A 42 -27.66 14.04 -52.83
C HIS A 42 -27.70 13.59 -51.37
N GLN A 43 -28.90 13.20 -50.93
CA GLN A 43 -29.16 12.56 -49.65
C GLN A 43 -28.90 11.06 -49.79
N GLY A 44 -27.97 10.52 -49.00
CA GLY A 44 -27.82 9.08 -48.76
C GLY A 44 -28.54 8.67 -47.48
N PRO A 45 -28.98 7.41 -47.35
CA PRO A 45 -29.80 6.93 -46.24
C PRO A 45 -29.01 6.86 -44.91
N PRO A 46 -29.69 6.94 -43.74
CA PRO A 46 -29.01 6.94 -42.45
C PRO A 46 -28.50 5.53 -42.10
N MET A 47 -27.23 5.43 -41.71
CA MET A 47 -26.64 4.21 -41.16
C MET A 47 -27.03 3.99 -39.68
N PRO A 48 -26.93 2.74 -39.18
CA PRO A 48 -27.46 2.35 -37.87
C PRO A 48 -26.68 2.95 -36.70
N ARG A 49 -27.39 3.18 -35.58
CA ARG A 49 -26.81 3.62 -34.30
C ARG A 49 -25.78 2.60 -33.83
N THR A 50 -24.51 2.99 -33.88
CA THR A 50 -23.45 2.31 -33.14
C THR A 50 -23.73 2.42 -31.64
N ALA A 51 -23.51 1.30 -30.95
CA ALA A 51 -23.59 1.19 -29.50
C ALA A 51 -22.76 2.29 -28.80
N PRO A 52 -23.18 2.75 -27.60
CA PRO A 52 -22.43 3.75 -26.86
C PRO A 52 -20.97 3.28 -26.65
N PRO A 53 -19.98 4.18 -26.81
CA PRO A 53 -18.60 3.81 -26.56
C PRO A 53 -18.45 3.36 -25.10
N ALA A 54 -17.76 2.24 -24.92
CA ALA A 54 -17.36 1.76 -23.61
C ALA A 54 -16.72 2.89 -22.80
N PRO A 55 -16.95 3.00 -21.48
CA PRO A 55 -16.40 4.07 -20.68
C PRO A 55 -14.89 4.05 -20.84
N HIS A 56 -14.35 5.13 -21.40
CA HIS A 56 -12.91 5.35 -21.45
C HIS A 56 -12.37 5.20 -20.04
N SER A 57 -11.63 4.12 -19.82
CA SER A 57 -10.77 3.94 -18.66
C SER A 57 -9.71 5.02 -18.72
N GLN A 58 -10.01 6.17 -18.09
CA GLN A 58 -9.00 7.17 -17.83
C GLN A 58 -7.87 6.47 -17.05
N PRO A 59 -6.62 6.46 -17.57
CA PRO A 59 -5.51 5.97 -16.78
C PRO A 59 -5.45 6.84 -15.51
N LEU A 60 -5.40 6.18 -14.36
CA LEU A 60 -5.20 6.80 -13.05
C LEU A 60 -4.14 7.89 -13.19
N ARG A 61 -4.57 9.16 -13.16
CA ARG A 61 -3.65 10.30 -13.16
C ARG A 61 -2.71 10.09 -11.98
N ARG A 62 -1.47 9.78 -12.31
CA ARG A 62 -0.34 9.70 -11.39
C ARG A 62 -0.23 11.06 -10.71
N HIS A 63 -0.79 11.19 -9.50
CA HIS A 63 -0.54 12.32 -8.60
C HIS A 63 0.93 12.28 -8.16
N GLN A 64 1.86 12.52 -9.09
CA GLN A 64 3.29 12.44 -8.81
C GLN A 64 3.99 13.78 -8.69
N ASN A 65 3.36 14.89 -9.08
CA ASN A 65 4.05 16.19 -9.06
C ASN A 65 3.13 17.32 -8.55
N ALA A 66 2.47 17.13 -7.40
CA ALA A 66 2.03 18.29 -6.62
C ALA A 66 3.26 18.82 -5.87
N PRO A 67 3.64 20.11 -6.00
CA PRO A 67 4.65 20.70 -5.14
C PRO A 67 4.23 20.47 -3.68
N TYR A 68 5.09 19.81 -2.91
CA TYR A 68 4.87 19.67 -1.48
C TYR A 68 4.72 21.08 -0.89
N PRO A 69 3.60 21.41 -0.22
CA PRO A 69 3.53 22.67 0.49
C PRO A 69 4.69 22.72 1.50
N PRO A 70 5.32 23.89 1.71
CA PRO A 70 6.40 24.02 2.69
C PRO A 70 5.93 23.50 4.05
N PRO A 71 6.78 22.79 4.80
CA PRO A 71 6.39 22.16 6.05
C PRO A 71 5.81 23.20 7.02
N ARG A 72 4.49 23.15 7.22
CA ARG A 72 3.88 23.86 8.34
C ARG A 72 4.34 23.16 9.61
N VAL A 73 5.22 23.82 10.36
CA VAL A 73 5.65 23.40 11.69
C VAL A 73 4.44 23.54 12.63
N VAL A 74 3.59 22.51 12.64
CA VAL A 74 2.52 22.41 13.63
C VAL A 74 3.17 22.03 14.96
N ARG A 75 3.34 23.01 15.85
CA ARG A 75 3.83 22.78 17.22
C ARG A 75 2.86 21.81 17.91
N GLY A 76 3.38 20.71 18.48
CA GLY A 76 2.57 19.72 19.22
C GLY A 76 2.58 18.27 18.72
N ARG A 77 3.62 17.82 18.00
CA ARG A 77 3.75 16.43 17.51
C ARG A 77 4.84 15.62 18.24
N VAL A 78 5.04 15.90 19.52
CA VAL A 78 5.95 15.17 20.39
C VAL A 78 5.09 14.39 21.38
N GLY A 79 5.26 13.08 21.41
CA GLY A 79 4.42 12.18 22.20
C GLY A 79 3.88 11.01 21.40
N TYR A 80 3.40 10.00 22.11
CA TYR A 80 2.60 8.95 21.50
C TYR A 80 1.14 9.40 21.38
N SER A 81 0.53 9.07 20.26
CA SER A 81 -0.81 9.48 19.91
C SER A 81 -1.85 8.77 20.79
N PRO A 82 -2.78 9.49 21.44
CA PRO A 82 -3.89 8.87 22.17
C PRO A 82 -4.88 8.17 21.23
N ARG A 83 -4.84 8.49 19.93
CA ARG A 83 -5.71 7.92 18.89
C ARG A 83 -5.53 6.42 18.69
N ILE A 84 -4.51 5.78 19.26
CA ILE A 84 -4.36 4.32 19.26
C ILE A 84 -5.56 3.57 19.89
N ASN A 85 -6.30 4.26 20.75
CA ASN A 85 -7.50 3.76 21.43
C ASN A 85 -8.79 3.98 20.64
N ASP A 86 -8.73 4.56 19.43
CA ASP A 86 -9.89 4.75 18.57
C ASP A 86 -10.56 3.39 18.23
N PRO A 87 -11.91 3.31 18.23
CA PRO A 87 -12.64 2.08 17.92
C PRO A 87 -12.30 1.49 16.54
N ILE A 88 -11.86 2.30 15.57
CA ILE A 88 -11.40 1.83 14.25
C ILE A 88 -10.21 0.87 14.43
N PHE A 89 -9.27 1.18 15.32
CA PHE A 89 -8.17 0.26 15.63
C PHE A 89 -8.66 -1.00 16.34
N ALA A 90 -9.65 -0.89 17.23
CA ALA A 90 -10.24 -2.06 17.90
C ALA A 90 -10.87 -3.04 16.90
N LYS A 91 -11.65 -2.51 15.95
CA LYS A 91 -12.28 -3.30 14.87
C LYS A 91 -11.25 -3.96 13.96
N TYR A 92 -10.16 -3.28 13.65
CA TYR A 92 -9.07 -3.86 12.86
C TYR A 92 -8.37 -5.02 13.58
N ARG A 93 -8.14 -4.90 14.90
CA ARG A 93 -7.45 -5.91 15.70
C ARG A 93 -8.22 -7.23 15.85
N SER A 94 -9.55 -7.18 15.94
CA SER A 94 -10.37 -8.39 16.14
C SER A 94 -10.62 -9.17 14.85
N ARG A 95 -10.71 -8.50 13.69
CA ARG A 95 -11.06 -9.14 12.42
C ARG A 95 -10.13 -10.29 12.04
N ASN A 96 -8.82 -10.09 12.16
CA ASN A 96 -7.82 -11.11 11.80
C ASN A 96 -7.84 -12.34 12.73
N LEU A 97 -8.33 -12.18 13.96
CA LEU A 97 -8.47 -13.29 14.90
C LEU A 97 -9.69 -14.14 14.56
N VAL A 98 -10.83 -13.50 14.25
CA VAL A 98 -12.07 -14.19 13.84
C VAL A 98 -11.83 -15.03 12.59
N TRP A 99 -11.17 -14.47 11.56
CA TRP A 99 -10.84 -15.23 10.35
C TRP A 99 -9.90 -16.41 10.62
N ALA A 100 -8.93 -16.26 11.54
CA ALA A 100 -8.06 -17.37 11.92
C ALA A 100 -8.86 -18.51 12.58
N VAL A 101 -9.80 -18.18 13.48
CA VAL A 101 -10.67 -19.17 14.14
C VAL A 101 -11.57 -19.88 13.11
N ILE A 102 -12.25 -19.11 12.25
CA ILE A 102 -13.11 -19.68 11.20
C ILE A 102 -12.32 -20.63 10.31
N PHE A 103 -11.13 -20.22 9.86
CA PHE A 103 -10.28 -21.06 9.01
C PHE A 103 -9.84 -22.34 9.70
N THR A 104 -9.45 -22.28 10.98
CA THR A 104 -9.07 -23.47 11.75
C THR A 104 -10.25 -24.44 11.92
N VAL A 105 -11.43 -23.93 12.26
CA VAL A 105 -12.65 -24.75 12.38
C VAL A 105 -13.03 -25.37 11.03
N PHE A 106 -12.97 -24.58 9.96
CA PHE A 106 -13.23 -25.07 8.61
C PHE A 106 -12.28 -26.20 8.20
N MET A 107 -10.97 -26.05 8.42
CA MET A 107 -9.99 -27.09 8.09
C MET A 107 -10.21 -28.39 8.87
N PHE A 108 -10.64 -28.30 10.15
CA PHE A 108 -11.00 -29.48 10.92
C PHE A 108 -12.16 -30.25 10.29
N PHE A 109 -13.27 -29.56 10.00
CA PHE A 109 -14.44 -30.20 9.39
C PHE A 109 -14.18 -30.68 7.96
N ALA A 110 -13.42 -29.92 7.18
CA ALA A 110 -13.03 -30.31 5.83
C ALA A 110 -12.20 -31.62 5.84
N ALA A 111 -11.29 -31.78 6.80
CA ALA A 111 -10.54 -33.03 6.97
C ALA A 111 -11.49 -34.20 7.30
N VAL A 112 -12.34 -34.06 8.33
CA VAL A 112 -13.26 -35.15 8.74
C VAL A 112 -14.23 -35.52 7.61
N ILE A 113 -14.83 -34.55 6.94
CA ILE A 113 -15.76 -34.78 5.82
C ILE A 113 -15.04 -35.40 4.63
N GLY A 114 -13.83 -34.93 4.30
CA GLY A 114 -13.04 -35.48 3.19
C GLY A 114 -12.69 -36.94 3.42
N PHE A 115 -12.28 -37.30 4.64
CA PHE A 115 -12.00 -38.69 5.00
C PHE A 115 -13.26 -39.56 5.08
N TYR A 116 -14.40 -39.00 5.50
CA TYR A 116 -15.69 -39.72 5.43
C TYR A 116 -16.05 -40.09 3.99
N ILE A 117 -15.99 -39.13 3.06
CA ILE A 117 -16.26 -39.39 1.63
C ILE A 117 -15.27 -40.40 1.05
N TYR A 118 -13.99 -40.31 1.44
CA TYR A 118 -12.97 -41.28 1.00
C TYR A 118 -13.27 -42.70 1.52
N GLY A 119 -13.69 -42.84 2.78
CA GLY A 119 -14.05 -44.12 3.37
C GLY A 119 -15.24 -44.79 2.66
N GLU A 120 -16.26 -44.02 2.30
CA GLU A 120 -17.42 -44.55 1.54
C GLU A 120 -17.06 -44.97 0.10
N ASN A 121 -16.07 -44.30 -0.52
CA ASN A 121 -15.77 -44.48 -1.92
C ASN A 121 -14.56 -45.40 -2.20
N SER A 122 -13.84 -45.84 -1.16
CA SER A 122 -12.64 -46.68 -1.31
C SER A 122 -12.88 -48.10 -0.80
N SER A 123 -12.28 -49.08 -1.47
CA SER A 123 -12.27 -50.49 -1.02
C SER A 123 -11.14 -50.80 -0.04
N ASP A 124 -10.21 -49.85 0.13
CA ASP A 124 -8.92 -50.12 0.76
C ASP A 124 -8.94 -49.94 2.28
N ILE A 125 -9.85 -49.10 2.79
CA ILE A 125 -9.99 -48.82 4.22
C ILE A 125 -11.46 -48.76 4.62
N THR A 126 -11.75 -49.09 5.88
CA THR A 126 -13.12 -48.95 6.41
C THR A 126 -13.46 -47.49 6.70
N THR A 127 -14.75 -47.15 6.67
CA THR A 127 -15.23 -45.78 6.97
C THR A 127 -14.80 -45.32 8.37
N ASP A 128 -14.80 -46.22 9.37
CA ASP A 128 -14.39 -45.89 10.74
C ASP A 128 -12.89 -45.56 10.83
N GLU A 129 -12.04 -46.33 10.13
CA GLU A 129 -10.61 -46.06 10.05
C GLU A 129 -10.34 -44.75 9.31
N ALA A 130 -11.05 -44.49 8.21
CA ALA A 130 -10.94 -43.26 7.45
C ALA A 130 -11.27 -42.03 8.31
N ILE A 131 -12.43 -42.04 8.97
CA ILE A 131 -12.85 -40.96 9.88
C ILE A 131 -11.81 -40.73 10.99
N SER A 132 -11.26 -41.80 11.56
CA SER A 132 -10.23 -41.71 12.60
C SER A 132 -8.98 -40.96 12.11
N GLN A 133 -8.52 -41.22 10.88
CA GLN A 133 -7.43 -40.46 10.27
C GLN A 133 -7.79 -38.99 10.03
N GLY A 134 -9.02 -38.71 9.60
CA GLY A 134 -9.53 -37.36 9.43
C GLY A 134 -9.56 -36.56 10.73
N ILE A 135 -9.93 -37.18 11.85
CA ILE A 135 -9.89 -36.56 13.18
C ILE A 135 -8.45 -36.26 13.60
N ILE A 136 -7.52 -37.22 13.43
CA ILE A 136 -6.11 -37.02 13.78
C ILE A 136 -5.54 -35.83 13.01
N LEU A 137 -5.73 -35.79 11.69
CA LEU A 137 -5.26 -34.68 10.85
C LEU A 137 -5.96 -33.36 11.21
N GLY A 138 -7.27 -33.40 11.46
CA GLY A 138 -8.04 -32.25 11.91
C GLY A 138 -7.49 -31.66 13.21
N LEU A 139 -7.18 -32.49 14.21
CA LEU A 139 -6.62 -32.05 15.49
C LEU A 139 -5.23 -31.42 15.32
N ILE A 140 -4.42 -31.89 14.36
CA ILE A 140 -3.14 -31.25 14.02
C ILE A 140 -3.38 -29.83 13.51
N PHE A 141 -4.35 -29.63 12.60
CA PHE A 141 -4.72 -28.28 12.14
C PHE A 141 -5.21 -27.39 13.28
N VAL A 142 -6.00 -27.94 14.21
CA VAL A 142 -6.44 -27.22 15.41
C VAL A 142 -5.25 -26.83 16.28
N ALA A 143 -4.30 -27.73 16.53
CA ALA A 143 -3.12 -27.44 17.33
C ALA A 143 -2.28 -26.30 16.72
N PHE A 144 -2.03 -26.32 15.40
CA PHE A 144 -1.33 -25.23 14.71
C PHE A 144 -2.14 -23.93 14.73
N GLY A 145 -3.46 -24.00 14.51
CA GLY A 145 -4.35 -22.84 14.57
C GLY A 145 -4.34 -22.17 15.94
N VAL A 146 -4.51 -22.95 17.01
CA VAL A 146 -4.45 -22.51 18.40
C VAL A 146 -3.06 -21.93 18.72
N GLY A 147 -1.98 -22.61 18.32
CA GLY A 147 -0.61 -22.11 18.50
C GLY A 147 -0.37 -20.77 17.82
N SER A 148 -0.86 -20.61 16.58
CA SER A 148 -0.81 -19.35 15.82
C SER A 148 -1.59 -18.23 16.53
N ILE A 149 -2.78 -18.53 17.05
CA ILE A 149 -3.60 -17.60 17.83
C ILE A 149 -2.87 -17.18 19.12
N ILE A 150 -2.38 -18.14 19.90
CA ILE A 150 -1.64 -17.90 21.14
C ILE A 150 -0.41 -17.02 20.85
N ASN A 151 0.36 -17.34 19.80
CA ASN A 151 1.52 -16.56 19.41
C ASN A 151 1.14 -15.10 19.11
N ARG A 152 0.06 -14.86 18.37
CA ARG A 152 -0.45 -13.50 18.08
C ARG A 152 -0.90 -12.77 19.35
N LEU A 153 -1.60 -13.44 20.26
CA LEU A 153 -2.09 -12.86 21.52
C LEU A 153 -0.95 -12.56 22.50
N ARG A 154 0.14 -13.35 22.48
CA ARG A 154 1.32 -13.15 23.33
C ARG A 154 2.22 -12.01 22.84
N LYS A 155 2.08 -11.51 21.62
CA LYS A 155 2.86 -10.35 21.14
C LYS A 155 2.48 -9.12 21.97
N ARG A 156 3.47 -8.55 22.66
CA ARG A 156 3.30 -7.34 23.47
C ARG A 156 3.86 -6.12 22.77
N ASN A 157 3.22 -4.98 23.01
CA ASN A 157 3.79 -3.69 22.67
C ASN A 157 5.10 -3.51 23.42
N TRP A 158 6.03 -2.79 22.81
CA TRP A 158 7.29 -2.42 23.43
C TRP A 158 7.72 -1.05 22.91
N ASP A 159 8.43 -0.32 23.76
CA ASP A 159 9.04 0.95 23.43
C ASP A 159 10.55 0.75 23.31
N GLY A 160 11.21 1.56 22.50
CA GLY A 160 12.64 1.44 22.26
C GLY A 160 13.18 2.53 21.36
N VAL A 161 14.44 2.39 20.98
CA VAL A 161 15.16 3.38 20.17
C VAL A 161 15.74 2.76 18.90
N VAL A 162 15.76 3.52 17.81
CA VAL A 162 16.49 3.14 16.59
C VAL A 162 17.98 3.25 16.86
N VAL A 163 18.70 2.12 16.80
CA VAL A 163 20.15 2.07 17.11
C VAL A 163 21.02 2.00 15.86
N ASN A 164 20.50 1.42 14.78
CA ASN A 164 21.24 1.26 13.54
C ASN A 164 20.29 1.01 12.37
N LYS A 165 20.78 1.20 11.14
CA LYS A 165 20.06 0.98 9.90
C LYS A 165 21.01 0.33 8.89
N THR A 166 20.55 -0.73 8.21
CA THR A 166 21.34 -1.46 7.21
C THR A 166 20.56 -1.62 5.92
N LYS A 167 21.24 -1.55 4.77
CA LYS A 167 20.69 -1.87 3.44
C LYS A 167 21.53 -2.99 2.83
N LYS A 168 20.88 -4.02 2.30
CA LYS A 168 21.54 -5.13 1.59
C LYS A 168 20.86 -5.37 0.26
N VAL A 169 21.67 -5.59 -0.78
CA VAL A 169 21.18 -6.05 -2.07
C VAL A 169 20.94 -7.55 -1.96
N HIS A 170 19.76 -8.03 -2.30
CA HIS A 170 19.47 -9.45 -2.49
C HIS A 170 19.43 -9.70 -3.99
N ARG A 171 20.27 -10.62 -4.46
CA ARG A 171 20.21 -11.16 -5.82
C ARG A 171 19.57 -12.53 -5.71
N ASP A 172 18.50 -12.73 -6.46
CA ASP A 172 17.96 -14.06 -6.72
C ASP A 172 18.95 -14.73 -7.67
N ASP A 173 20.00 -15.35 -7.11
CA ASP A 173 20.85 -16.28 -7.84
C ASP A 173 20.17 -17.64 -7.66
N ASP A 174 19.39 -18.05 -8.66
CA ASP A 174 18.64 -19.31 -8.67
C ASP A 174 19.60 -20.49 -8.51
N ASP A 175 19.32 -21.30 -7.48
CA ASP A 175 19.76 -22.69 -7.40
C ASP A 175 19.17 -23.46 -8.59
N ASP A 176 20.08 -24.15 -9.27
CA ASP A 176 19.96 -25.42 -9.98
C ASP A 176 18.61 -26.15 -9.81
N ASP A 177 17.74 -26.13 -10.83
CA ASP A 177 17.15 -27.38 -11.28
C ASP A 177 16.55 -27.33 -12.69
N ASN A 178 16.76 -28.43 -13.39
CA ASN A 178 16.47 -28.65 -14.80
C ASN A 178 14.97 -28.74 -15.10
N ASN A 179 14.39 -27.71 -15.72
CA ASN A 179 13.39 -27.93 -16.77
C ASN A 179 13.31 -26.75 -17.74
N ALA A 180 14.06 -26.86 -18.83
CA ALA A 180 13.97 -25.94 -19.95
C ALA A 180 12.64 -26.15 -20.69
N THR A 181 11.66 -25.27 -20.47
CA THR A 181 10.66 -24.96 -21.50
C THR A 181 10.19 -23.51 -21.38
N ILE A 182 10.79 -22.66 -22.24
CA ILE A 182 10.14 -21.60 -23.01
C ILE A 182 9.16 -20.69 -22.24
N THR A 183 9.62 -19.52 -21.78
CA THR A 183 9.32 -18.22 -22.42
C THR A 183 9.97 -17.04 -21.66
N VAL A 184 10.89 -16.34 -22.34
CA VAL A 184 10.89 -14.87 -22.54
C VAL A 184 11.09 -13.94 -21.30
N TYR A 185 12.24 -13.27 -21.29
CA TYR A 185 12.62 -12.05 -20.54
C TYR A 185 12.21 -11.95 -19.06
N ILE A 186 12.93 -12.60 -18.14
CA ILE A 186 12.93 -12.19 -16.73
C ILE A 186 14.34 -11.70 -16.38
N GLY A 187 14.53 -10.38 -16.50
CA GLY A 187 15.70 -9.73 -15.93
C GLY A 187 15.77 -10.05 -14.43
N ARG A 188 16.95 -10.51 -13.98
CA ARG A 188 17.26 -10.80 -12.58
C ARG A 188 16.67 -9.72 -11.66
N LYS A 189 15.69 -10.08 -10.82
CA LYS A 189 15.04 -9.13 -9.91
C LYS A 189 15.98 -8.84 -8.74
N THR A 190 16.75 -7.76 -8.85
CA THR A 190 17.56 -7.28 -7.73
C THR A 190 16.63 -6.60 -6.71
N THR A 191 16.50 -7.18 -5.52
CA THR A 191 15.64 -6.64 -4.46
C THR A 191 16.47 -5.96 -3.37
N MET A 192 16.16 -4.70 -3.06
CA MET A 192 16.82 -3.95 -1.99
C MET A 192 16.15 -4.22 -0.65
N ARG A 193 16.84 -4.93 0.24
CA ARG A 193 16.37 -5.20 1.60
C ARG A 193 16.89 -4.14 2.57
N TYR A 194 15.97 -3.39 3.15
CA TYR A 194 16.22 -2.41 4.19
C TYR A 194 15.91 -3.00 5.56
N THR A 195 16.74 -2.71 6.55
CA THR A 195 16.54 -3.16 7.93
C THR A 195 16.79 -2.01 8.90
N ILE A 196 15.82 -1.75 9.76
CA ILE A 196 15.95 -0.84 10.89
C ILE A 196 16.16 -1.71 12.13
N HIS A 197 17.24 -1.44 12.87
CA HIS A 197 17.56 -2.13 14.12
C HIS A 197 17.13 -1.25 15.29
N PHE A 198 16.39 -1.85 16.21
CA PHE A 198 15.96 -1.21 17.44
C PHE A 198 16.55 -1.92 18.65
N ARG A 199 16.66 -1.17 19.74
CA ARG A 199 16.86 -1.71 21.08
C ARG A 199 15.63 -1.37 21.89
N ASP A 200 14.90 -2.38 22.34
CA ASP A 200 13.77 -2.15 23.24
C ASP A 200 14.27 -1.67 24.61
N ASP A 201 13.38 -1.05 25.40
CA ASP A 201 13.70 -0.52 26.73
C ASP A 201 14.18 -1.60 27.72
N ARG A 202 13.97 -2.88 27.38
CA ARG A 202 14.47 -4.04 28.14
C ARG A 202 15.83 -4.52 27.63
N GLY A 203 16.46 -3.80 26.70
CA GLY A 203 17.76 -4.11 26.11
C GLY A 203 17.70 -5.13 24.96
N LYS A 204 16.55 -5.73 24.65
CA LYS A 204 16.43 -6.75 23.60
C LYS A 204 16.45 -6.12 22.21
N LYS A 205 17.30 -6.67 21.34
CA LYS A 205 17.43 -6.25 19.94
C LYS A 205 16.19 -6.65 19.13
N ARG A 206 15.66 -5.72 18.34
CA ARG A 206 14.52 -5.92 17.43
C ARG A 206 14.89 -5.44 16.03
N ARG A 207 14.22 -5.97 15.00
CA ARG A 207 14.46 -5.60 13.61
C ARG A 207 13.14 -5.35 12.90
N TYR A 208 13.12 -4.35 12.02
CA TYR A 208 12.05 -4.15 11.04
C TYR A 208 12.65 -4.23 9.65
N VAL A 209 12.23 -5.23 8.89
CA VAL A 209 12.75 -5.55 7.56
C VAL A 209 11.66 -5.28 6.53
N PHE A 210 12.02 -4.63 5.43
CA PHE A 210 11.15 -4.37 4.29
C PHE A 210 11.97 -4.22 3.02
N GLU A 211 11.33 -4.42 1.89
CA GLU A 211 11.98 -4.48 0.59
C GLU A 211 11.52 -3.34 -0.32
N ASN A 212 12.46 -2.79 -1.10
CA ASN A 212 12.21 -1.78 -2.12
C ASN A 212 11.45 -0.52 -1.64
N ASP A 213 11.57 -0.15 -0.36
CA ASP A 213 10.90 1.02 0.23
C ASP A 213 11.92 1.97 0.90
N PRO A 214 12.69 2.74 0.12
CA PRO A 214 13.66 3.69 0.66
C PRO A 214 12.99 4.83 1.45
N VAL A 215 11.74 5.16 1.17
CA VAL A 215 11.03 6.24 1.87
C VAL A 215 10.76 5.84 3.32
N ARG A 216 10.27 4.62 3.56
CA ARG A 216 10.12 4.10 4.92
C ARG A 216 11.45 3.95 5.63
N PHE A 217 12.51 3.57 4.92
CA PHE A 217 13.86 3.56 5.49
C PHE A 217 14.30 4.94 5.93
N ASN A 218 14.09 5.98 5.12
CA ASN A 218 14.50 7.36 5.41
C ASN A 218 13.61 8.05 6.45
N TYR A 219 12.40 7.57 6.67
CA TYR A 219 11.49 8.12 7.69
C TYR A 219 11.99 7.93 9.13
N PHE A 220 12.69 6.82 9.42
CA PHE A 220 13.30 6.57 10.72
C PHE A 220 14.75 7.05 10.76
N GLN A 221 15.11 7.83 11.77
CA GLN A 221 16.47 8.28 12.05
C GLN A 221 17.05 7.53 13.24
N VAL A 222 18.37 7.36 13.25
CA VAL A 222 19.07 6.80 14.43
C VAL A 222 18.85 7.75 15.61
N GLY A 223 18.50 7.21 16.77
CA GLY A 223 18.11 7.97 17.95
C GLY A 223 16.60 8.20 18.10
N ASP A 224 15.78 7.93 17.06
CA ASP A 224 14.33 8.05 17.19
C ASP A 224 13.79 7.08 18.26
N ARG A 225 13.06 7.62 19.23
CA ARG A 225 12.24 6.82 20.16
C ARG A 225 10.99 6.35 19.43
N VAL A 226 10.66 5.06 19.56
CA VAL A 226 9.54 4.42 18.88
C VAL A 226 8.75 3.53 19.83
N ARG A 227 7.46 3.35 19.50
CA ARG A 227 6.58 2.35 20.07
C ARG A 227 6.16 1.35 19.00
N TYR A 228 6.31 0.08 19.31
CA TYR A 228 5.80 -1.01 18.50
C TYR A 228 4.38 -1.40 18.95
N HIS A 229 3.45 -1.38 18.00
CA HIS A 229 2.07 -1.80 18.18
C HIS A 229 1.89 -3.24 17.72
N ALA A 230 2.01 -4.18 18.64
CA ALA A 230 2.09 -5.61 18.37
C ALA A 230 0.90 -6.18 17.59
N LYS A 231 -0.32 -5.74 17.90
CA LYS A 231 -1.54 -6.24 17.26
C LYS A 231 -1.71 -5.79 15.80
N MET A 232 -0.90 -4.82 15.33
CA MET A 232 -0.91 -4.34 13.94
C MET A 232 0.46 -4.50 13.26
N GLU A 233 1.47 -4.90 14.02
CA GLU A 233 2.86 -5.01 13.60
C GLU A 233 3.37 -3.72 12.93
N THR A 234 3.03 -2.58 13.53
CA THR A 234 3.44 -1.26 13.05
C THR A 234 4.20 -0.50 14.12
N TYR A 235 4.90 0.54 13.69
CA TYR A 235 5.76 1.35 14.53
C TYR A 235 5.23 2.78 14.53
N GLU A 236 5.32 3.44 15.67
CA GLU A 236 5.00 4.84 15.87
C GLU A 236 6.23 5.56 16.42
N LYS A 237 6.63 6.69 15.81
CA LYS A 237 7.69 7.54 16.35
C LYS A 237 7.16 8.37 17.51
N TYR A 238 7.98 8.64 18.52
CA TYR A 238 7.60 9.52 19.62
C TYR A 238 7.62 10.99 19.19
N ASP A 239 8.73 11.44 18.59
CA ASP A 239 8.85 12.80 18.05
C ASP A 239 8.64 12.78 16.53
N LYS A 240 7.57 13.46 16.10
CA LYS A 240 7.18 13.63 14.69
C LYS A 240 7.15 15.11 14.30
N SER A 241 7.73 15.99 15.13
CA SER A 241 7.70 17.44 14.94
C SER A 241 8.47 17.88 13.69
N ARG A 242 9.50 17.12 13.30
CA ARG A 242 10.35 17.37 12.13
C ARG A 242 9.95 16.57 10.90
N ASP A 243 8.93 15.71 11.01
CA ASP A 243 8.49 14.87 9.89
C ASP A 243 7.52 15.63 8.98
N THR A 244 7.62 15.40 7.66
CA THR A 244 6.68 15.90 6.64
C THR A 244 5.69 14.83 6.18
N ILE A 245 5.94 13.58 6.54
CA ILE A 245 5.13 12.42 6.18
C ILE A 245 4.85 11.56 7.42
N ILE A 246 3.81 10.74 7.34
CA ILE A 246 3.49 9.72 8.34
C ILE A 246 2.93 8.47 7.68
N PHE A 247 3.32 7.30 8.17
CA PHE A 247 2.76 6.03 7.70
C PHE A 247 1.52 5.65 8.51
N CYS A 248 0.45 5.24 7.83
CA CYS A 248 -0.75 4.78 8.49
C CYS A 248 -0.52 3.43 9.20
N ASN A 249 -0.83 3.36 10.49
CA ASN A 249 -0.67 2.12 11.28
C ASN A 249 -1.68 1.01 10.93
N LEU A 250 -2.72 1.31 10.12
CA LEU A 250 -3.68 0.33 9.62
C LEU A 250 -3.26 -0.26 8.27
N CYS A 251 -3.02 0.59 7.27
CA CYS A 251 -2.80 0.16 5.88
C CYS A 251 -1.38 0.41 5.36
N ARG A 252 -0.48 0.98 6.16
CA ARG A 252 0.93 1.25 5.84
C ARG A 252 1.19 2.22 4.69
N LYS A 253 0.14 2.84 4.13
CA LYS A 253 0.29 3.93 3.14
C LYS A 253 0.92 5.15 3.79
N GLN A 254 1.79 5.83 3.04
CA GLN A 254 2.36 7.13 3.39
C GLN A 254 1.27 8.21 3.28
N ASN A 255 1.24 9.15 4.20
CA ASN A 255 0.33 10.28 4.21
C ASN A 255 1.12 11.56 4.53
N ASP A 256 0.54 12.71 4.24
CA ASP A 256 1.02 13.99 4.74
C ASP A 256 0.88 14.04 6.27
N ILE A 257 1.91 14.52 6.96
CA ILE A 257 1.91 14.66 8.43
C ILE A 257 0.79 15.58 8.94
N ALA A 258 0.29 16.50 8.10
CA ALA A 258 -0.81 17.39 8.43
C ALA A 258 -2.17 16.69 8.42
N ALA A 259 -2.36 15.60 7.66
CA ALA A 259 -3.64 14.92 7.54
C ALA A 259 -4.02 14.16 8.82
N ASP A 260 -5.24 14.32 9.36
CA ASP A 260 -5.68 13.59 10.57
C ASP A 260 -6.08 12.14 10.30
N THR A 261 -6.47 11.84 9.06
CA THR A 261 -6.91 10.53 8.61
C THR A 261 -6.15 10.09 7.38
N CYS A 262 -5.97 8.79 7.20
CA CYS A 262 -5.32 8.24 6.03
C CYS A 262 -6.15 8.46 4.76
N TYR A 263 -5.54 8.93 3.68
CA TYR A 263 -6.27 9.17 2.42
C TYR A 263 -6.87 7.89 1.82
N TYR A 264 -6.25 6.74 2.07
CA TYR A 264 -6.63 5.44 1.51
C TYR A 264 -7.68 4.73 2.38
N CYS A 265 -7.33 4.35 3.61
CA CYS A 265 -8.23 3.57 4.47
C CYS A 265 -9.14 4.42 5.38
N LYS A 266 -9.01 5.76 5.34
CA LYS A 266 -9.76 6.72 6.16
C LYS A 266 -9.59 6.60 7.68
N GLY A 267 -8.79 5.64 8.17
CA GLY A 267 -8.52 5.51 9.59
C GLY A 267 -7.60 6.61 10.14
N PRO A 268 -7.66 6.88 11.45
CA PRO A 268 -6.90 7.94 12.10
C PRO A 268 -5.39 7.71 12.00
N LEU A 269 -4.65 8.81 11.86
CA LEU A 269 -3.19 8.82 11.86
C LEU A 269 -2.67 9.11 13.28
N LEU A 270 -1.68 8.31 13.70
CA LEU A 270 -1.08 8.41 15.03
C LEU A 270 -0.04 9.55 15.05
N LYS A 271 -0.51 10.80 15.18
CA LYS A 271 0.36 11.97 15.32
C LYS A 271 0.74 12.18 16.78
#